data_AF-A0A7Y8LEJ1-F1
#
_entry.id   AF-A0A7Y8LEJ1-F1
#
_cell.length_a   1.000
_cell.length_b   1.000
_cell.length_c   1.000
_cell.angle_alpha   90.00
_cell.angle_beta   90.00
_cell.angle_gamma   90.00
#
_symmetry.space_group_name_H-M   'P 1'
#
loop_
_entity.id
_entity.type
_entity.pdbx_description
1 polymer ?
#
loop_
_entity_poly.entity_id
_entity_poly.type
_entity_poly.pdbx_seq_one_letter_code
_entity_poly.pdbx_strand_id
1 'polypeptide(L)'
;MKTTTIALWTVCGMVGLLAGCGGSYYRVNDPAGDRQYYTTEIEQTRTGAITFKDEKSGSVVTLQSSEVKEISGDEFEAAMKPQEKKSEPEEKKSK
;
A
#
# COMPACT_ATOMS: atom_id res chain seq x y z
N MET A 1 -11.01 35.77 -43.81
CA MET A 1 -11.78 36.73 -42.97
C MET A 1 -12.67 35.92 -42.04
N LYS A 2 -12.62 36.25 -40.74
CA LYS A 2 -13.58 35.96 -39.67
C LYS A 2 -13.64 34.52 -39.12
N THR A 3 -12.82 34.33 -38.08
CA THR A 3 -13.02 33.42 -36.95
C THR A 3 -14.19 33.86 -36.08
N THR A 4 -15.02 32.91 -35.61
CA THR A 4 -15.95 33.07 -34.46
C THR A 4 -16.32 31.66 -33.94
N THR A 5 -15.52 31.04 -33.05
CA THR A 5 -15.66 30.89 -31.58
C THR A 5 -16.75 29.93 -31.01
N ILE A 6 -16.26 28.80 -30.46
CA ILE A 6 -16.45 28.19 -29.11
C ILE A 6 -17.73 27.39 -28.78
N ALA A 7 -17.53 26.08 -28.56
CA ALA A 7 -17.93 25.30 -27.36
C ALA A 7 -17.37 23.86 -27.55
N LEU A 8 -16.13 23.52 -27.16
CA LEU A 8 -15.66 23.21 -25.80
C LEU A 8 -16.65 22.34 -24.98
N TRP A 9 -16.68 21.04 -25.27
CA TRP A 9 -17.16 19.98 -24.37
C TRP A 9 -16.35 18.72 -24.73
N THR A 10 -15.06 18.67 -24.40
CA THR A 10 -14.56 18.10 -23.14
C THR A 10 -15.29 16.80 -22.74
N VAL A 11 -15.26 15.80 -23.62
CA VAL A 11 -15.34 14.39 -23.22
C VAL A 11 -13.90 13.85 -23.21
N CYS A 12 -13.14 14.28 -22.21
CA CYS A 12 -11.82 13.76 -21.91
C CYS A 12 -11.79 13.49 -20.41
N GLY A 13 -11.54 12.23 -20.02
CA GLY A 13 -11.27 11.88 -18.63
C GLY A 13 -12.35 11.04 -17.94
N MET A 14 -12.79 9.96 -18.56
CA MET A 14 -13.33 8.81 -17.81
C MET A 14 -12.53 7.55 -18.16
N VAL A 15 -11.21 7.68 -18.15
CA VAL A 15 -10.25 6.57 -18.10
C VAL A 15 -9.35 6.85 -16.93
N GLY A 16 -9.55 6.11 -15.85
CA GLY A 16 -8.75 6.20 -14.64
C GLY A 16 -9.53 5.58 -13.49
N LEU A 17 -8.89 4.69 -12.75
CA LEU A 17 -9.44 3.88 -11.64
C LEU A 17 -9.99 2.49 -12.03
N LEU A 18 -9.32 1.82 -12.97
CA LEU A 18 -9.09 0.36 -12.88
C LEU A 18 -7.62 0.10 -12.49
N ALA A 19 -7.08 0.90 -11.58
CA ALA A 19 -5.83 0.57 -10.88
C ALA A 19 -6.16 -0.36 -9.70
N GLY A 20 -6.65 -1.55 -10.03
CA GLY A 20 -6.93 -2.61 -9.08
C GLY A 20 -6.68 -3.93 -9.77
N CYS A 21 -5.85 -4.78 -9.15
CA CYS A 21 -5.35 -6.07 -9.64
C CYS A 21 -4.12 -5.98 -10.56
N GLY A 22 -2.97 -5.61 -9.99
CA GLY A 22 -1.67 -5.76 -10.67
C GLY A 22 -0.47 -5.05 -10.03
N GLY A 23 -0.64 -4.39 -8.88
CA GLY A 23 0.49 -3.84 -8.12
C GLY A 23 1.10 -4.90 -7.21
N SER A 24 2.41 -4.85 -7.01
CA SER A 24 3.06 -5.59 -5.92
C SER A 24 2.55 -5.06 -4.58
N TYR A 25 2.23 -5.97 -3.66
CA TYR A 25 1.79 -5.62 -2.32
C TYR A 25 2.93 -5.84 -1.35
N TYR A 26 3.14 -4.90 -0.44
CA TYR A 26 4.22 -4.94 0.50
C TYR A 26 3.70 -4.87 1.94
N ARG A 27 4.24 -5.76 2.76
CA ARG A 27 4.15 -5.69 4.20
C ARG A 27 5.44 -5.08 4.73
N VAL A 28 5.31 -4.00 5.49
CA VAL A 28 6.44 -3.35 6.15
C VAL A 28 6.36 -3.64 7.63
N ASN A 29 7.40 -4.29 8.15
CA ASN A 29 7.56 -4.54 9.58
C ASN A 29 8.50 -3.49 10.17
N ASP A 30 8.06 -2.79 11.21
CA ASP A 30 8.92 -1.89 11.95
C ASP A 30 9.71 -2.71 13.00
N PRO A 31 11.04 -2.80 12.94
CA PRO A 31 11.84 -3.44 13.98
C PRO A 31 11.89 -2.59 15.26
N ALA A 32 11.59 -1.29 15.20
CA ALA A 32 11.62 -0.38 16.33
C ALA A 32 10.28 -0.29 17.07
N GLY A 33 9.18 -0.71 16.44
CA GLY A 33 7.85 -0.73 17.04
C GLY A 33 7.08 -1.97 16.61
N ASP A 34 6.32 -2.58 17.51
CA ASP A 34 5.52 -3.79 17.25
C ASP A 34 4.32 -3.57 16.28
N ARG A 35 4.52 -2.75 15.23
CA ARG A 35 3.51 -2.34 14.25
C ARG A 35 3.87 -2.88 12.88
N GLN A 36 2.87 -3.44 12.24
CA GLN A 36 2.95 -3.93 10.87
C GLN A 36 2.11 -3.02 9.99
N TYR A 37 2.69 -2.61 8.88
CA TYR A 37 2.08 -1.71 7.92
C TYR A 37 1.91 -2.41 6.57
N TYR A 38 0.92 -1.95 5.82
CA TYR A 38 0.58 -2.52 4.53
C TYR A 38 0.55 -1.39 3.50
N THR A 39 1.33 -1.55 2.44
CA THR A 39 1.43 -0.54 1.39
C THR A 39 1.61 -1.21 0.03
N THR A 40 1.20 -0.52 -1.03
CA THR A 40 1.45 -0.94 -2.41
C THR A 40 2.63 -0.20 -3.03
N GLU A 41 3.14 0.84 -2.35
CA GLU A 41 4.19 1.72 -2.86
C GLU A 41 5.21 2.02 -1.77
N ILE A 42 6.49 1.89 -2.12
CA ILE A 42 7.61 2.16 -1.21
C ILE A 42 8.55 3.15 -1.89
N GLU A 43 8.69 4.33 -1.30
CA GLU A 43 9.70 5.30 -1.69
C GLU A 43 10.95 5.13 -0.82
N GLN A 44 12.06 4.72 -1.43
CA GLN A 44 13.34 4.65 -0.74
C GLN A 44 14.08 5.98 -0.85
N THR A 45 14.57 6.48 0.28
CA THR A 45 15.44 7.66 0.35
C THR A 45 16.91 7.25 0.24
N ARG A 46 17.76 8.19 -0.17
CA ARG A 46 19.22 7.96 -0.30
C ARG A 46 19.91 7.58 1.01
N THR A 47 19.29 7.85 2.15
CA THR A 47 19.80 7.56 3.48
C THR A 47 19.38 6.18 3.99
N GLY A 48 18.69 5.37 3.17
CA GLY A 48 18.20 4.04 3.55
C GLY A 48 16.89 4.03 4.34
N ALA A 49 16.28 5.20 4.55
CA ALA A 49 14.93 5.28 5.09
C ALA A 49 13.91 5.06 3.98
N ILE A 50 12.79 4.43 4.30
CA ILE A 50 11.66 4.25 3.40
C ILE A 50 10.49 5.12 3.85
N THR A 51 9.82 5.74 2.91
CA THR A 51 8.56 6.44 3.11
C THR A 51 7.48 5.67 2.37
N PHE A 52 6.38 5.38 3.06
CA PHE A 52 5.26 4.67 2.47
C PHE A 52 3.95 5.18 3.07
N LYS A 53 2.88 5.04 2.31
CA LYS A 53 1.52 5.30 2.80
C LYS A 53 0.95 4.00 3.33
N ASP A 54 0.59 4.00 4.61
CA ASP A 54 -0.16 2.89 5.19
C ASP A 54 -1.57 2.91 4.62
N GLU A 55 -1.91 1.91 3.82
CA GLU A 55 -3.23 1.82 3.19
C GLU A 55 -4.33 1.51 4.22
N LYS A 56 -3.96 1.02 5.42
CA LYS A 56 -4.91 0.72 6.49
C LYS A 56 -5.41 1.97 7.22
N SER A 57 -4.49 2.88 7.58
CA SER A 57 -4.82 4.13 8.29
C SER A 57 -4.86 5.36 7.36
N GLY A 58 -4.32 5.27 6.16
CA GLY A 58 -4.10 6.40 5.25
C GLY A 58 -2.94 7.32 5.66
N SER A 59 -2.18 6.96 6.70
CA SER A 59 -1.08 7.79 7.21
C SER A 59 0.21 7.55 6.42
N VAL A 60 0.94 8.62 6.12
CA VAL A 60 2.29 8.52 5.56
C VAL A 60 3.28 8.28 6.71
N VAL A 61 4.05 7.20 6.61
CA VAL A 61 5.02 6.79 7.62
C VAL A 61 6.40 6.72 6.98
N THR A 62 7.40 7.25 7.67
CA THR A 62 8.81 7.15 7.27
C THR A 62 9.56 6.32 8.29
N LEU A 63 10.14 5.20 7.86
CA LEU A 63 10.92 4.30 8.69
C LEU A 63 12.38 4.29 8.22
N GLN A 64 13.32 4.46 9.15
CA GLN A 64 14.77 4.42 8.84
C GLN A 64 15.33 2.99 8.77
N SER A 65 14.68 2.06 9.44
CA SER A 65 14.99 0.64 9.37
C SER A 65 13.66 -0.08 9.36
N SER A 66 13.46 -0.92 8.37
CA SER A 66 12.17 -1.56 8.14
C SER A 66 12.39 -2.85 7.36
N GLU A 67 11.71 -3.90 7.76
CA GLU A 67 11.74 -5.15 7.04
C GLU A 67 10.58 -5.15 6.05
N VAL A 68 10.92 -4.92 4.78
CA VAL A 68 9.94 -4.92 3.68
C VAL A 68 9.86 -6.32 3.12
N LYS A 69 8.65 -6.89 3.13
CA LYS A 69 8.37 -8.18 2.51
C LYS A 69 7.25 -8.03 1.49
N GLU A 70 7.51 -8.45 0.26
CA GLU A 70 6.47 -8.58 -0.75
C GLU A 70 5.53 -9.72 -0.37
N ILE A 71 4.23 -9.46 -0.44
CA ILE A 71 3.15 -10.40 -0.12
C ILE A 71 2.21 -10.52 -1.30
N SER A 72 1.45 -11.61 -1.35
CA SER A 72 0.40 -11.77 -2.36
C SER A 72 -0.77 -10.82 -2.10
N GLY A 73 -1.48 -10.43 -3.16
CA GLY A 73 -2.69 -9.61 -3.03
C GLY A 73 -3.74 -10.22 -2.10
N ASP A 74 -3.87 -11.55 -2.10
CA ASP A 74 -4.76 -12.27 -1.19
C ASP A 74 -4.41 -12.04 0.29
N GLU A 75 -3.11 -12.01 0.63
CA GLU A 75 -2.63 -11.75 2.00
C GLU A 75 -2.87 -10.29 2.40
N PHE A 76 -2.65 -9.37 1.47
CA PHE A 76 -2.90 -7.94 1.68
C PHE A 76 -4.39 -7.69 1.92
N GLU A 77 -5.26 -8.25 1.08
CA GLU A 77 -6.70 -8.18 1.24
C GLU A 77 -7.17 -8.83 2.55
N ALA A 78 -6.59 -9.97 2.93
CA ALA A 78 -6.91 -10.63 4.19
C ALA A 78 -6.53 -9.77 5.41
N ALA A 79 -5.43 -9.02 5.32
CA ALA A 79 -4.99 -8.11 6.37
C ALA A 79 -5.80 -6.79 6.42
N MET A 80 -6.30 -6.33 5.27
CA MET A 80 -7.16 -5.16 5.15
C MET A 80 -8.60 -5.43 5.58
N LYS A 81 -9.09 -6.64 5.35
CA LYS A 81 -10.35 -7.09 5.92
C LYS A 81 -10.15 -7.17 7.44
N PRO A 82 -11.04 -6.56 8.26
CA PRO A 82 -11.04 -6.76 9.70
C PRO A 82 -11.44 -8.21 10.00
N GLN A 83 -10.53 -9.14 9.75
CA GLN A 83 -10.61 -10.52 10.22
C GLN A 83 -10.20 -10.47 11.68
N GLU A 84 -11.23 -10.52 12.52
CA GLU A 84 -11.21 -11.01 13.89
C GLU A 84 -9.99 -11.91 14.15
N LYS A 85 -9.17 -11.46 15.10
CA LYS A 85 -8.04 -12.17 15.70
C LYS A 85 -7.96 -13.64 15.29
N LYS A 86 -7.16 -13.96 14.28
CA LYS A 86 -6.57 -15.28 14.19
C LYS A 86 -5.49 -15.30 15.27
N SER A 87 -5.95 -15.62 16.48
CA SER A 87 -5.15 -16.19 17.54
C SER A 87 -4.03 -17.03 16.93
N GLU A 88 -2.81 -16.61 17.22
CA GLU A 88 -1.78 -17.45 17.84
C GLU A 88 -2.06 -18.96 17.76
N PRO A 89 -1.10 -19.70 17.22
CA PRO A 89 -0.32 -20.43 18.20
C PRO A 89 1.17 -20.13 18.04
N GLU A 90 1.69 -19.35 18.99
CA GLU A 90 2.97 -19.67 19.60
C GLU A 90 2.89 -21.09 20.18
N GLU A 91 3.99 -21.83 20.02
CA GLU A 91 4.37 -23.01 20.81
C GLU A 91 3.52 -24.29 20.64
N LYS A 92 4.06 -25.49 20.40
CA LYS A 92 5.34 -26.07 20.84
C LYS A 92 5.86 -27.10 19.82
N LYS A 93 7.14 -26.93 19.47
CA LYS A 93 8.22 -27.89 19.71
C LYS A 93 7.83 -29.38 19.63
N SER A 94 8.27 -30.02 18.54
CA SER A 94 9.11 -31.22 18.53
C SER A 94 8.99 -32.14 19.76
N LYS A 95 8.36 -33.31 19.59
CA LYS A 95 9.00 -34.64 19.68
C LYS A 95 7.96 -35.76 19.67
#